data_AF-A0A1H3FFZ5-F1
#
_entry.id   AF-A0A1H3FFZ5-F1
#
_cell.length_a   1.000
_cell.length_b   1.000
_cell.length_c   1.000
_cell.angle_alpha   90.00
_cell.angle_beta   90.00
_cell.angle_gamma   90.00
#
_symmetry.space_group_name_H-M   'P 1'
#
loop_
_entity.id
_entity.type
_entity.pdbx_description
1 polymer ?
#
loop_
_entity_poly.entity_id
_entity_poly.type
_entity_poly.pdbx_seq_one_letter_code
_entity_poly.pdbx_strand_id
1 'polypeptide(L)'
;MQALVAQVSEAPAMHPGTLAEVVDAWSAMSVSQRHQAPLSIAGRQLAYFDAFAQMNASQKNIALLECDQKVIYAQATATVLDKAILVVTWLKFETANKPVPIRVKIKPTDPVAEGWTSGQHVRLFLHGPVPALNAQQTYFEMQPSTDYSGFIVRP
;
A
#
# COMPACT_ATOMS: atom_id res chain seq x y z
N MET A 1 -30.45 -19.44 39.84
CA MET A 1 -30.08 -18.16 39.21
C MET A 1 -29.24 -18.46 37.99
N GLN A 2 -29.79 -18.27 36.79
CA GLN A 2 -29.09 -18.38 35.51
C GLN A 2 -28.25 -17.12 35.30
N ALA A 3 -26.97 -17.25 35.00
CA ALA A 3 -26.14 -16.15 34.51
C ALA A 3 -25.78 -16.44 33.05
N LEU A 4 -26.57 -15.86 32.15
CA LEU A 4 -26.28 -15.76 30.72
C LEU A 4 -25.28 -14.61 30.57
N VAL A 5 -23.99 -14.91 30.46
CA VAL A 5 -22.98 -13.89 30.12
C VAL A 5 -22.91 -13.80 28.61
N ALA A 6 -23.32 -12.64 28.10
CA ALA A 6 -23.35 -12.30 26.69
C ALA A 6 -21.99 -12.59 26.04
N GLN A 7 -22.04 -13.28 24.89
CA GLN A 7 -20.94 -13.29 23.93
C GLN A 7 -20.68 -11.83 23.52
N VAL A 8 -19.59 -11.26 24.04
CA VAL A 8 -19.01 -10.06 23.45
C VAL A 8 -18.46 -10.52 22.11
N SER A 9 -19.17 -10.22 21.03
CA SER A 9 -18.56 -10.15 19.71
C SER A 9 -17.49 -9.07 19.82
N GLU A 10 -16.25 -9.46 20.11
CA GLU A 10 -15.08 -8.63 19.89
C GLU A 10 -15.00 -8.39 18.39
N ALA A 11 -15.68 -7.34 17.92
CA ALA A 11 -15.25 -6.68 16.71
C ALA A 11 -13.81 -6.22 16.98
N PRO A 12 -12.80 -6.71 16.23
CA PRO A 12 -11.45 -6.21 16.39
C PRO A 12 -11.49 -4.71 16.14
N ALA A 13 -10.84 -3.94 17.02
CA ALA A 13 -10.79 -2.49 16.95
C ALA A 13 -10.52 -2.02 15.50
N MET A 14 -11.51 -1.36 14.91
CA MET A 14 -11.41 -0.68 13.62
C MET A 14 -10.23 0.28 13.66
N HIS A 15 -9.34 0.12 12.68
CA HIS A 15 -8.08 0.82 12.45
C HIS A 15 -8.13 2.30 12.90
N PRO A 16 -7.19 2.77 13.75
CA PRO A 16 -7.10 4.19 14.06
C PRO A 16 -6.54 4.93 12.84
N GLY A 17 -7.43 5.43 11.98
CA GLY A 17 -7.12 6.27 10.82
C GLY A 17 -7.20 5.56 9.46
N THR A 18 -7.36 6.36 8.42
CA THR A 18 -7.25 5.98 7.00
C THR A 18 -5.84 5.52 6.64
N LEU A 19 -5.68 4.79 5.53
CA LEU A 19 -4.34 4.37 5.05
C LEU A 19 -3.40 5.57 4.83
N ALA A 20 -3.96 6.71 4.40
CA ALA A 20 -3.22 7.95 4.23
C ALA A 20 -2.61 8.45 5.55
N GLU A 21 -3.42 8.52 6.61
CA GLU A 21 -2.98 8.95 7.95
C GLU A 21 -1.89 8.03 8.51
N VAL A 22 -2.01 6.72 8.26
CA VAL A 22 -1.01 5.74 8.70
C VAL A 22 0.31 5.90 7.94
N VAL A 23 0.27 6.15 6.63
CA VAL A 23 1.46 6.44 5.83
C VAL A 23 2.10 7.77 6.23
N ASP A 24 1.30 8.78 6.53
CA ASP A 24 1.79 10.10 6.97
C ASP A 24 2.45 10.02 8.35
N ALA A 25 1.84 9.29 9.29
CA ALA A 25 2.41 9.01 10.60
C ALA A 25 3.76 8.27 10.48
N TRP A 26 3.81 7.20 9.68
CA TRP A 26 5.07 6.46 9.45
C TRP A 26 6.15 7.37 8.85
N SER A 27 5.79 8.23 7.90
CA SER A 27 6.71 9.14 7.22
C SER A 27 7.27 10.23 8.15
N ALA A 28 6.49 10.69 9.13
CA ALA A 28 6.91 11.67 10.13
C ALA A 28 7.74 11.07 11.28
N MET A 29 7.61 9.77 11.54
CA MET A 29 8.35 9.09 12.61
C MET A 29 9.81 8.80 12.23
N SER A 30 10.69 8.96 13.21
CA SER A 30 12.03 8.36 13.20
C SER A 30 11.98 6.84 13.29
N VAL A 31 13.07 6.17 12.92
CA VAL A 31 13.17 4.70 13.01
C VAL A 31 12.93 4.21 14.45
N SER A 32 13.50 4.87 15.45
CA SER A 32 13.30 4.52 16.87
C SER A 32 11.83 4.59 17.28
N GLN A 33 11.13 5.66 16.88
CA GLN A 33 9.69 5.80 17.15
C GLN A 33 8.87 4.69 16.47
N ARG A 34 9.23 4.30 15.25
CA ARG A 34 8.54 3.21 14.53
C ARG A 34 8.62 1.86 15.25
N HIS A 35 9.72 1.59 15.97
CA HIS A 35 9.85 0.37 16.76
C HIS A 35 8.99 0.36 18.04
N GLN A 36 8.61 1.53 18.54
CA GLN A 36 7.89 1.68 19.82
C GLN A 36 6.39 1.94 19.63
N ALA A 37 5.99 2.59 18.54
CA ALA A 37 4.61 2.97 18.28
C ALA A 37 3.80 1.77 17.76
N PRO A 38 2.69 1.40 18.43
CA PRO A 38 1.82 0.32 17.97
C PRO A 38 0.92 0.77 16.80
N LEU A 39 0.58 -0.18 15.93
CA LEU A 39 -0.35 -0.05 14.82
C LEU A 39 -1.16 -1.35 14.68
N SER A 40 -2.47 -1.24 14.51
CA SER A 40 -3.35 -2.38 14.20
C SER A 40 -3.56 -2.48 12.69
N ILE A 41 -3.05 -3.55 12.07
CA ILE A 41 -3.18 -3.84 10.64
C ILE A 41 -3.64 -5.28 10.43
N ALA A 42 -4.63 -5.49 9.58
CA ALA A 42 -5.23 -6.82 9.33
C ALA A 42 -5.66 -7.58 10.61
N GLY A 43 -6.15 -6.85 11.63
CA GLY A 43 -6.54 -7.42 12.92
C GLY A 43 -5.38 -7.86 13.82
N ARG A 44 -4.13 -7.53 13.45
CA ARG A 44 -2.93 -7.80 14.24
C ARG A 44 -2.34 -6.51 14.77
N GLN A 45 -1.90 -6.54 16.02
CA GLN A 45 -1.14 -5.44 16.61
C GLN A 45 0.36 -5.63 16.31
N LEU A 46 0.94 -4.70 15.56
CA LEU A 46 2.36 -4.66 15.20
C LEU A 46 2.95 -3.31 15.63
N ALA A 47 4.27 -3.18 15.62
CA ALA A 47 4.89 -1.86 15.63
C ALA A 47 4.83 -1.25 14.21
N TYR A 48 4.85 0.08 14.09
CA TYR A 48 4.94 0.77 12.80
C TYR A 48 6.14 0.30 11.95
N PHE A 49 7.22 -0.14 12.60
CA PHE A 49 8.37 -0.71 11.92
C PHE A 49 8.03 -2.03 11.20
N ASP A 50 7.38 -2.96 11.90
CA ASP A 50 7.08 -4.30 11.38
C ASP A 50 5.85 -4.33 10.47
N ALA A 51 4.97 -3.34 10.61
CA ALA A 51 3.78 -3.18 9.77
C ALA A 51 4.09 -2.69 8.35
N PHE A 52 5.30 -2.19 8.10
CA PHE A 52 5.74 -1.71 6.79
C PHE A 52 6.85 -2.59 6.24
N ALA A 53 6.79 -2.93 4.96
CA ALA A 53 7.84 -3.69 4.30
C ALA A 53 8.18 -3.11 2.93
N GLN A 54 9.49 -3.00 2.65
CA GLN A 54 9.96 -2.55 1.35
C GLN A 54 9.91 -3.69 0.33
N MET A 55 9.44 -3.40 -0.88
CA MET A 55 9.66 -4.30 -2.01
C MET A 55 11.16 -4.41 -2.30
N ASN A 56 11.63 -5.64 -2.44
CA ASN A 56 13.02 -5.94 -2.72
C ASN A 56 13.18 -6.67 -4.08
N ALA A 57 14.39 -6.66 -4.62
CA ALA A 57 14.65 -7.22 -5.95
C ALA A 57 14.55 -8.76 -6.02
N SER A 58 14.61 -9.46 -4.87
CA SER A 58 14.45 -10.92 -4.80
C SER A 58 12.98 -11.37 -4.79
N GLN A 59 12.03 -10.46 -4.47
CA GLN A 59 10.60 -10.69 -4.63
C GLN A 59 10.20 -10.63 -6.10
N LYS A 60 10.39 -11.75 -6.81
CA LYS A 60 9.98 -11.91 -8.22
C LYS A 60 8.52 -12.34 -8.38
N ASN A 61 7.96 -13.06 -7.42
CA ASN A 61 6.57 -13.50 -7.43
C ASN A 61 5.69 -12.52 -6.67
N ILE A 62 4.73 -11.89 -7.35
CA ILE A 62 3.85 -10.90 -6.74
C ILE A 62 2.92 -11.50 -5.67
N ALA A 63 2.60 -12.79 -5.76
CA ALA A 63 1.75 -13.48 -4.78
C ALA A 63 2.41 -13.59 -3.39
N LEU A 64 3.72 -13.35 -3.31
CA LEU A 64 4.47 -13.31 -2.05
C LEU A 64 4.53 -11.89 -1.45
N LEU A 65 3.88 -10.90 -2.07
CA LEU A 65 3.69 -9.60 -1.44
C LEU A 65 2.59 -9.74 -0.39
N GLU A 66 2.98 -9.57 0.88
CA GLU A 66 2.08 -9.60 2.04
C GLU A 66 1.24 -8.30 2.15
N CYS A 67 0.71 -7.80 1.03
CA CYS A 67 -0.06 -6.55 0.98
C CYS A 67 -1.29 -6.57 1.89
N ASP A 68 -1.86 -7.76 2.14
CA ASP A 68 -3.02 -7.94 3.00
C ASP A 68 -2.67 -7.93 4.48
N GLN A 69 -1.40 -8.15 4.83
CA GLN A 69 -0.91 -8.19 6.21
C GLN A 69 -0.08 -6.96 6.60
N LYS A 70 0.53 -6.28 5.63
CA LYS A 70 1.46 -5.17 5.81
C LYS A 70 1.20 -4.05 4.81
N VAL A 71 1.71 -2.86 5.10
CA VAL A 71 1.85 -1.78 4.12
C VAL A 71 3.14 -2.01 3.34
N ILE A 72 3.01 -2.40 2.07
CA ILE A 72 4.16 -2.62 1.19
C ILE A 72 4.52 -1.31 0.51
N TYR A 73 5.80 -0.92 0.55
CA TYR A 73 6.26 0.30 -0.12
C TYR A 73 7.36 0.04 -1.16
N ALA A 74 7.37 0.83 -2.23
CA ALA A 74 8.36 0.72 -3.30
C ALA A 74 8.69 2.06 -3.94
N GLN A 75 9.88 2.11 -4.54
CA GLN A 75 10.28 3.21 -5.39
C GLN A 75 9.59 3.13 -6.76
N ALA A 76 9.13 4.26 -7.25
CA ALA A 76 8.40 4.41 -8.48
C ALA A 76 8.72 5.74 -9.18
N THR A 77 8.34 5.82 -10.45
CA THR A 77 8.42 7.06 -11.23
C THR A 77 7.00 7.50 -11.61
N ALA A 78 6.72 8.79 -11.40
CA ALA A 78 5.52 9.44 -11.89
C ALA A 78 5.72 9.94 -13.33
N THR A 79 4.72 9.73 -14.19
CA THR A 79 4.64 10.28 -15.55
C THR A 79 3.33 11.04 -15.68
N VAL A 80 3.42 12.34 -15.93
CA VAL A 80 2.28 13.23 -16.11
C VAL A 80 1.84 13.20 -17.57
N LEU A 81 0.57 12.87 -17.79
CA LEU A 81 -0.11 12.87 -19.08
C LEU A 81 -1.35 13.80 -18.98
N ASP A 82 -1.87 14.22 -20.13
CA ASP A 82 -2.99 15.19 -20.21
C ASP A 82 -4.21 14.85 -19.35
N LYS A 83 -4.51 13.56 -19.18
CA LYS A 83 -5.72 13.08 -18.47
C LYS A 83 -5.42 12.17 -17.29
N ALA A 84 -4.15 11.95 -16.97
CA ALA A 84 -3.75 10.96 -15.98
C ALA A 84 -2.31 11.16 -15.53
N ILE A 85 -2.03 10.77 -14.31
CA ILE A 85 -0.66 10.58 -13.84
C ILE A 85 -0.48 9.09 -13.61
N LEU A 86 0.56 8.53 -14.24
CA LEU A 86 0.91 7.12 -14.08
C LEU A 86 2.09 7.03 -13.11
N VAL A 87 1.94 6.23 -12.06
CA VAL A 87 3.03 5.90 -11.14
C VAL A 87 3.38 4.44 -11.35
N VAL A 88 4.64 4.19 -11.73
CA VAL A 88 5.13 2.86 -12.14
C VAL A 88 6.30 2.46 -11.27
N THR A 89 6.22 1.29 -10.63
CA THR A 89 7.30 0.78 -9.78
C THR A 89 8.54 0.45 -10.62
N TRP A 90 9.72 0.67 -10.05
CA TRP A 90 10.98 0.27 -10.69
C TRP A 90 11.16 -1.24 -10.71
N LEU A 91 10.73 -1.90 -9.63
CA LEU A 91 10.72 -3.35 -9.54
C LEU A 91 9.58 -3.94 -10.39
N LYS A 92 9.87 -5.10 -10.96
CA LYS A 92 8.97 -5.88 -11.82
C LYS A 92 8.86 -7.30 -11.28
N PHE A 93 7.68 -7.87 -11.46
CA PHE A 93 7.33 -9.21 -11.04
C PHE A 93 7.21 -10.12 -12.26
N GLU A 94 7.64 -11.37 -12.11
CA GLU A 94 7.60 -12.37 -13.15
C GLU A 94 6.17 -12.75 -13.50
N THR A 95 5.95 -12.98 -14.80
CA THR A 95 4.71 -13.53 -15.36
C THR A 95 5.09 -14.58 -16.40
N ALA A 96 4.10 -15.28 -16.96
CA ALA A 96 4.34 -16.25 -18.03
C ALA A 96 5.04 -15.65 -19.27
N ASN A 97 4.84 -14.36 -19.54
CA ASN A 97 5.34 -13.73 -20.77
C ASN A 97 6.60 -12.88 -20.51
N LYS A 98 6.51 -11.95 -19.54
CA LYS A 98 7.61 -11.01 -19.23
C LYS A 98 7.46 -10.43 -17.83
N PRO A 99 8.55 -9.96 -17.21
CA PRO A 99 8.44 -9.19 -15.98
C PRO A 99 7.67 -7.88 -16.20
N VAL A 100 6.67 -7.61 -15.36
CA VAL A 100 5.85 -6.38 -15.43
C VAL A 100 5.80 -5.66 -14.08
N PRO A 101 5.71 -4.32 -14.08
CA PRO A 101 5.69 -3.53 -12.85
C PRO A 101 4.28 -3.49 -12.23
N ILE A 102 4.19 -2.92 -11.03
CA ILE A 102 2.92 -2.39 -10.52
C ILE A 102 2.73 -0.98 -11.10
N ARG A 103 1.50 -0.69 -11.53
CA ARG A 103 1.12 0.63 -12.05
C ARG A 103 -0.15 1.10 -11.36
N VAL A 104 -0.12 2.33 -10.87
CA VAL A 104 -1.31 3.03 -10.38
C VAL A 104 -1.58 4.28 -11.21
N LYS A 105 -2.85 4.68 -11.24
CA LYS A 105 -3.33 5.84 -12.00
C LYS A 105 -3.92 6.85 -11.03
N ILE A 106 -3.43 8.08 -11.10
CA ILE A 106 -3.91 9.21 -10.30
C ILE A 106 -4.55 10.24 -11.26
N LYS A 107 -5.60 10.92 -10.80
CA LYS A 107 -6.20 12.02 -11.57
C LYS A 107 -5.30 13.25 -11.45
N PRO A 108 -5.07 14.03 -12.52
CA PRO A 108 -4.28 15.26 -12.42
C PRO A 108 -4.86 16.29 -11.43
N THR A 109 -6.15 16.21 -11.14
CA THR A 109 -6.85 17.07 -10.16
C THR A 109 -6.71 16.58 -8.72
N ASP A 110 -6.03 15.46 -8.48
CA ASP A 110 -5.81 14.95 -7.13
C ASP A 110 -4.79 15.85 -6.40
N PRO A 111 -5.10 16.34 -5.19
CA PRO A 111 -4.18 17.20 -4.44
C PRO A 111 -2.80 16.56 -4.21
N VAL A 112 -2.72 15.23 -4.11
CA VAL A 112 -1.43 14.54 -3.90
C VAL A 112 -0.46 14.77 -5.06
N ALA A 113 -1.00 15.06 -6.25
CA ALA A 113 -0.25 15.24 -7.49
C ALA A 113 0.01 16.70 -7.84
N GLU A 114 -0.38 17.64 -6.97
CA GLU A 114 -0.11 19.06 -7.17
C GLU A 114 1.40 19.30 -7.32
N GLY A 115 1.78 19.99 -8.39
CA GLY A 115 3.18 20.31 -8.68
C GLY A 115 4.05 19.15 -9.19
N TRP A 116 3.46 17.97 -9.46
CA TRP A 116 4.25 16.85 -9.97
C TRP A 116 4.76 17.08 -11.40
N THR A 117 5.94 16.53 -11.68
CA THR A 117 6.55 16.58 -13.02
C THR A 117 6.82 15.17 -13.55
N SER A 118 6.80 15.01 -14.88
CA SER A 118 7.15 13.74 -15.51
C SER A 118 8.61 13.37 -15.21
N GLY A 119 8.83 12.13 -14.78
CA GLY A 119 10.14 11.64 -14.34
C GLY A 119 10.36 11.77 -12.84
N GLN A 120 9.44 12.36 -12.08
CA GLN A 120 9.58 12.51 -10.65
C GLN A 120 9.65 11.15 -9.93
N HIS A 121 10.62 11.02 -9.03
CA HIS A 121 10.75 9.86 -8.16
C HIS A 121 9.76 10.00 -7.00
N VAL A 122 9.03 8.92 -6.74
CA VAL A 122 8.00 8.86 -5.69
C VAL A 122 8.06 7.51 -5.00
N ARG A 123 7.52 7.43 -3.78
CA ARG A 123 7.22 6.19 -3.08
C ARG A 123 5.74 5.83 -3.24
N LEU A 124 5.51 4.61 -3.69
CA LEU A 124 4.19 3.97 -3.74
C LEU A 124 4.04 3.06 -2.52
N PHE A 125 2.95 3.24 -1.77
CA PHE A 125 2.54 2.40 -0.64
C PHE A 125 1.27 1.64 -1.04
N LEU A 126 1.17 0.38 -0.65
CA LEU A 126 0.09 -0.54 -1.00
C LEU A 126 -0.36 -1.30 0.25
N HIS A 127 -1.67 -1.39 0.48
CA HIS A 127 -2.25 -2.26 1.49
C HIS A 127 -3.60 -2.84 1.02
N GLY A 128 -3.90 -4.08 1.37
CA GLY A 128 -5.10 -4.81 0.94
C GLY A 128 -4.77 -5.97 -0.02
N PRO A 129 -5.69 -6.32 -0.93
CA PRO A 129 -5.50 -7.47 -1.81
C PRO A 129 -4.22 -7.37 -2.64
N VAL A 130 -3.59 -8.52 -2.91
CA VAL A 130 -2.42 -8.59 -3.80
C VAL A 130 -2.77 -7.99 -5.17
N PRO A 131 -1.94 -7.10 -5.75
CA PRO A 131 -2.20 -6.52 -7.06
C PRO A 131 -2.41 -7.59 -8.13
N ALA A 132 -3.46 -7.44 -8.92
CA ALA A 132 -3.84 -8.38 -9.97
C ALA A 132 -3.26 -7.94 -11.32
N LEU A 133 -2.92 -8.92 -12.16
CA LEU A 133 -2.44 -8.64 -13.50
C LEU A 133 -3.60 -8.07 -14.35
N ASN A 134 -3.36 -6.96 -15.04
CA ASN A 134 -4.38 -6.38 -15.90
C ASN A 134 -4.72 -7.30 -17.08
N ALA A 135 -5.85 -7.06 -17.74
CA ALA A 135 -6.32 -7.88 -18.86
C ALA A 135 -5.31 -8.01 -20.02
N GLN A 136 -4.49 -6.98 -20.26
CA GLN A 136 -3.47 -6.98 -21.32
C GLN A 136 -2.13 -7.58 -20.88
N GLN A 137 -2.00 -8.03 -19.62
CA GLN A 137 -0.78 -8.63 -19.08
C GLN A 137 0.46 -7.74 -19.18
N THR A 138 0.28 -6.43 -18.96
CA THR A 138 1.32 -5.41 -19.08
C THR A 138 1.72 -4.77 -17.76
N TYR A 139 0.90 -4.86 -16.71
CA TYR A 139 1.19 -4.37 -15.37
C TYR A 139 0.25 -5.00 -14.33
N PHE A 140 0.66 -4.94 -13.07
CA PHE A 140 -0.20 -5.26 -11.93
C PHE A 140 -0.89 -4.00 -11.41
N GLU A 141 -2.17 -4.11 -11.07
CA GLU A 141 -2.96 -3.04 -10.47
C GLU A 141 -3.64 -3.51 -9.19
N MET A 142 -3.67 -2.63 -8.19
CA MET A 142 -4.38 -2.91 -6.96
C MET A 142 -5.87 -2.65 -7.15
N GLN A 143 -6.70 -3.53 -6.60
CA GLN A 143 -8.15 -3.39 -6.58
C GLN A 143 -8.57 -3.11 -5.13
N PRO A 144 -8.81 -1.84 -4.75
CA PRO A 144 -9.25 -1.49 -3.41
C PRO A 144 -10.59 -2.17 -3.08
N SER A 145 -10.71 -2.71 -1.87
CA SER A 145 -11.92 -3.39 -1.38
C SER A 145 -12.56 -2.71 -0.16
N THR A 146 -11.85 -1.78 0.47
CA THR A 146 -12.21 -1.03 1.69
C THR A 146 -11.52 0.34 1.69
N ASP A 147 -11.96 1.26 2.55
CA ASP A 147 -11.35 2.60 2.72
C ASP A 147 -9.91 2.55 3.26
N TYR A 148 -9.52 1.43 3.87
CA TYR A 148 -8.16 1.20 4.36
C TYR A 148 -7.29 0.40 3.38
N SER A 149 -7.84 0.01 2.23
CA SER A 149 -7.11 -0.73 1.18
C SER A 149 -6.95 0.12 -0.06
N GLY A 150 -5.88 -0.13 -0.81
CA GLY A 150 -5.54 0.60 -2.00
C GLY A 150 -4.12 1.11 -1.91
N PHE A 151 -3.89 2.28 -2.49
CA PHE A 151 -2.55 2.83 -2.63
C PHE A 151 -2.46 4.27 -2.15
N ILE A 152 -1.29 4.62 -1.64
CA ILE A 152 -0.90 5.99 -1.31
C ILE A 152 0.40 6.28 -2.05
N VAL A 153 0.54 7.49 -2.59
CA VAL A 153 1.79 7.95 -3.20
C VAL A 153 2.30 9.17 -2.44
N ARG A 154 3.60 9.20 -2.18
CA ARG A 154 4.31 10.33 -1.58
C ARG A 154 5.61 10.59 -2.35
N PRO A 155 6.03 11.85 -2.52
CA PRO A 155 7.35 12.18 -3.06
C PRO A 155 8.49 11.67 -2.16
#